data_AF-A0A2A3XQP4-F1
#
_entry.id   AF-A0A2A3XQP4-F1
#
_cell.length_a   1.000
_cell.length_b   1.000
_cell.length_c   1.000
_cell.angle_alpha   90.00
_cell.angle_beta   90.00
_cell.angle_gamma   90.00
#
_symmetry.space_group_name_H-M   'P 1'
#
loop_
_entity.id
_entity.type
_entity.pdbx_description
1 polymer ?
#
loop_
_entity_poly.entity_id
_entity_poly.type
_entity_poly.pdbx_seq_one_letter_code
_entity_poly.pdbx_strand_id
1 'polypeptide(L)'
;MEETGTTITGTTAGDGANTILTGLGWRFQRTKNRWHLPGSTNTEPDHHRIEATQTALADDFALTTNLQQGHTTPGPATPQPTPPDPSLRQTQALQRKIEKQNRTINRLNRTLNSSHTVANHTMSIHTTPTGQRRARAEELLAAESARLVELEEELRELIDAGAVVVSAANISPGDRASVLGRWYVVEQVNRRTVTLAVSGGRRNKVEISHLDGHEPQEA
;
A
#
# COMPACT_ATOMS: atom_id res chain seq x y z
N MET A 1 -23.95 -27.82 12.10
CA MET A 1 -23.29 -26.54 11.80
C MET A 1 -23.04 -25.84 13.12
N GLU A 2 -21.83 -25.94 13.63
CA GLU A 2 -21.45 -25.33 14.91
C GLU A 2 -21.07 -23.88 14.64
N GLU A 3 -21.81 -22.94 15.24
CA GLU A 3 -21.48 -21.52 15.20
C GLU A 3 -20.19 -21.28 16.00
N THR A 4 -19.07 -21.18 15.29
CA THR A 4 -17.75 -20.77 15.79
C THR A 4 -17.78 -19.27 16.12
N GLY A 5 -17.64 -18.95 17.40
CA GLY A 5 -17.59 -17.58 17.92
C GLY A 5 -17.17 -17.59 19.39
N THR A 6 -16.88 -16.42 19.95
CA THR A 6 -16.46 -16.31 21.36
C THR A 6 -17.66 -16.62 22.25
N THR A 7 -17.57 -17.71 23.02
CA THR A 7 -18.63 -18.15 23.93
C THR A 7 -18.10 -18.41 25.32
N ILE A 8 -18.94 -18.14 26.33
CA ILE A 8 -18.70 -18.51 27.72
C ILE A 8 -19.79 -19.52 28.11
N THR A 9 -19.36 -20.65 28.65
CA THR A 9 -20.21 -21.72 29.16
C THR A 9 -19.86 -21.99 30.63
N GLY A 10 -20.75 -22.65 31.36
CA GLY A 10 -20.52 -23.02 32.76
C GLY A 10 -21.04 -22.03 33.80
N THR A 11 -21.72 -20.95 33.40
CA THR A 11 -22.43 -20.05 34.34
C THR A 11 -23.87 -20.51 34.52
N THR A 12 -24.37 -20.55 35.75
CA THR A 12 -25.75 -20.91 36.09
C THR A 12 -26.60 -19.66 36.27
N ALA A 13 -27.90 -19.76 36.00
CA ALA A 13 -28.83 -18.67 36.28
C ALA A 13 -28.93 -18.46 37.80
N GLY A 14 -28.32 -17.38 38.31
CA GLY A 14 -28.27 -17.06 39.74
C GLY A 14 -26.88 -16.66 40.24
N ASP A 15 -25.83 -16.98 39.49
CA ASP A 15 -24.43 -16.81 39.92
C ASP A 15 -23.92 -15.35 39.85
N GLY A 16 -24.77 -14.32 39.77
CA GLY A 16 -24.33 -12.91 39.72
C GLY A 16 -23.58 -12.45 38.45
N ALA A 17 -22.99 -13.38 37.68
CA ALA A 17 -22.24 -13.11 36.45
C ALA A 17 -23.08 -12.43 35.34
N ASN A 18 -24.41 -12.53 35.40
CA ASN A 18 -25.33 -11.89 34.46
C ASN A 18 -25.12 -10.37 34.40
N THR A 19 -24.99 -9.72 35.55
CA THR A 19 -24.84 -8.24 35.64
C THR A 19 -23.51 -7.77 35.03
N ILE A 20 -22.44 -8.52 35.27
CA ILE A 20 -21.10 -8.23 34.76
C ILE A 20 -21.04 -8.46 33.24
N LEU A 21 -21.53 -9.62 32.79
CA LEU A 21 -21.49 -10.02 31.38
C LEU A 21 -22.39 -9.14 30.50
N THR A 22 -23.58 -8.77 30.97
CA THR A 22 -24.44 -7.83 30.23
C THR A 22 -23.83 -6.43 30.13
N GLY A 23 -23.14 -5.96 31.17
CA GLY A 23 -22.40 -4.68 31.15
C GLY A 23 -21.26 -4.65 30.13
N LEU A 24 -20.59 -5.79 29.90
CA LEU A 24 -19.52 -5.93 28.91
C LEU A 24 -20.02 -6.22 27.48
N GLY A 25 -21.34 -6.32 27.31
CA GLY A 25 -22.00 -6.49 26.02
C GLY A 25 -22.18 -7.93 25.57
N TRP A 26 -22.02 -8.91 26.48
CA TRP A 26 -22.34 -10.31 26.21
C TRP A 26 -23.85 -10.52 26.15
N ARG A 27 -24.29 -11.43 25.27
CA ARG A 27 -25.69 -11.81 25.13
C ARG A 27 -25.91 -13.26 25.52
N PHE A 28 -26.93 -13.49 26.32
CA PHE A 28 -27.30 -14.85 26.73
C PHE A 28 -28.17 -15.52 25.66
N GLN A 29 -27.73 -16.66 25.15
CA GLN A 29 -28.48 -17.48 24.22
C GLN A 29 -29.21 -18.58 24.99
N ARG A 30 -30.50 -18.37 25.26
CA ARG A 30 -31.35 -19.29 26.05
C ARG A 30 -31.36 -20.72 25.51
N THR A 31 -31.43 -20.88 24.20
CA THR A 31 -31.55 -22.20 23.54
C THR A 31 -30.31 -23.08 23.71
N LYS A 32 -29.13 -22.47 23.86
CA LYS A 32 -27.84 -23.18 24.00
C LYS A 32 -27.23 -23.01 25.41
N ASN A 33 -27.97 -22.38 26.32
CA ASN A 33 -27.55 -22.06 27.69
C ASN A 33 -26.12 -21.50 27.79
N ARG A 34 -25.78 -20.55 26.90
CA ARG A 34 -24.42 -20.00 26.78
C ARG A 34 -24.44 -18.50 26.58
N TRP A 35 -23.38 -17.84 27.01
CA TRP A 35 -23.11 -16.44 26.66
C TRP A 35 -22.33 -16.40 25.36
N HIS A 36 -22.67 -15.45 24.50
CA HIS A 36 -21.96 -15.23 23.25
C HIS A 36 -21.78 -13.73 23.01
N LEU A 37 -20.71 -13.38 22.29
CA LEU A 37 -20.49 -12.02 21.84
C LEU A 37 -21.12 -11.84 20.44
N PRO A 38 -22.12 -10.96 20.26
CA PRO A 38 -22.73 -10.74 18.96
C PRO A 38 -21.73 -10.17 17.96
N GLY A 39 -21.70 -10.71 16.74
CA GLY A 39 -20.75 -10.31 15.68
C GLY A 39 -19.37 -10.96 15.77
N SER A 40 -19.12 -11.85 16.74
CA SER A 40 -17.85 -12.59 16.85
C SER A 40 -17.73 -13.81 15.92
N THR A 41 -18.79 -14.13 15.17
CA THR A 41 -18.79 -15.25 14.24
C THR A 41 -17.90 -14.93 13.04
N ASN A 42 -16.95 -15.82 12.74
CA ASN A 42 -15.95 -15.65 11.66
C ASN A 42 -15.10 -14.36 11.73
N THR A 43 -15.01 -13.75 12.92
CA THR A 43 -14.16 -12.58 13.17
C THR A 43 -13.05 -12.99 14.14
N GLU A 44 -11.88 -12.34 14.05
CA GLU A 44 -10.81 -12.56 15.03
C GLU A 44 -11.32 -12.36 16.46
N PRO A 45 -10.87 -13.17 17.43
CA PRO A 45 -11.27 -13.03 18.82
C PRO A 45 -11.01 -11.61 19.33
N ASP A 46 -12.02 -10.97 19.90
CA ASP A 46 -11.87 -9.65 20.53
C ASP A 46 -11.12 -9.81 21.87
N HIS A 47 -9.80 -9.84 21.78
CA HIS A 47 -8.87 -10.06 22.90
C HIS A 47 -9.14 -9.08 24.04
N HIS A 48 -9.37 -7.81 23.72
CA HIS A 48 -9.61 -6.77 24.72
C HIS A 48 -10.89 -7.03 25.53
N ARG A 49 -11.98 -7.49 24.90
CA ARG A 49 -13.22 -7.83 25.62
C ARG A 49 -13.10 -9.13 26.40
N ILE A 50 -12.31 -10.09 25.93
CA ILE A 50 -12.02 -11.33 26.67
C ILE A 50 -11.24 -11.00 27.95
N GLU A 51 -10.18 -10.19 27.85
CA GLU A 51 -9.36 -9.77 28.99
C GLU A 51 -10.16 -8.94 30.00
N ALA A 52 -10.99 -8.00 29.54
CA ALA A 52 -11.88 -7.23 30.41
C ALA A 52 -12.88 -8.14 31.14
N THR A 53 -13.38 -9.19 30.48
CA THR A 53 -14.32 -10.15 31.07
C THR A 53 -13.62 -11.06 32.08
N GLN A 54 -12.40 -11.51 31.79
CA GLN A 54 -11.58 -12.27 32.75
C GLN A 54 -11.30 -11.44 33.99
N THR A 55 -10.87 -10.19 33.81
CA THR A 55 -10.57 -9.27 34.92
C THR A 55 -11.80 -9.05 35.80
N ALA A 56 -12.97 -8.85 35.20
CA ALA A 56 -14.20 -8.59 35.93
C ALA A 56 -14.78 -9.82 36.65
N LEU A 57 -14.39 -11.04 36.25
CA LEU A 57 -14.88 -12.29 36.85
C LEU A 57 -13.82 -12.97 37.74
N ALA A 58 -12.56 -12.53 37.70
CA ALA A 58 -11.47 -13.11 38.46
C ALA A 58 -11.61 -12.97 39.99
N ASP A 59 -12.33 -11.95 40.45
CA ASP A 59 -12.53 -11.70 41.89
C ASP A 59 -13.55 -12.67 42.53
N ASP A 60 -14.54 -13.14 41.76
CA ASP A 60 -15.67 -13.92 42.30
C ASP A 60 -15.79 -15.35 41.75
N PHE A 61 -15.07 -15.71 40.66
CA PHE A 61 -15.24 -17.01 39.98
C PHE A 61 -13.92 -17.70 39.61
N ALA A 62 -13.88 -19.02 39.81
CA ALA A 62 -12.82 -19.86 39.28
C ALA A 62 -13.00 -20.03 37.76
N LEU A 63 -12.19 -19.32 36.97
CA LEU A 63 -12.24 -19.32 35.52
C LEU A 63 -11.27 -20.35 34.92
N THR A 64 -11.79 -21.28 34.13
CA THR A 64 -10.97 -22.10 33.22
C THR A 64 -11.08 -21.51 31.81
N THR A 65 -10.03 -20.80 31.38
CA THR A 65 -9.98 -20.24 30.02
C THR A 65 -9.52 -21.33 29.05
N ASN A 66 -10.44 -21.81 28.21
CA ASN A 66 -10.10 -22.67 27.07
C ASN A 66 -10.23 -21.84 25.78
N LEU A 67 -9.11 -21.27 25.35
CA LEU A 67 -9.04 -20.51 24.11
C LEU A 67 -8.87 -21.48 22.93
N GLN A 68 -9.96 -22.06 22.45
CA GLN A 68 -9.95 -22.78 21.17
C GLN A 68 -9.94 -21.75 20.04
N GLN A 69 -8.72 -21.34 19.65
CA GLN A 69 -8.51 -20.75 18.34
C GLN A 69 -8.77 -21.84 17.32
N GLY A 70 -9.98 -21.79 16.72
CA GLY A 70 -10.21 -22.40 15.44
C GLY A 70 -9.27 -21.73 14.45
N HIS A 71 -8.04 -22.23 14.35
CA HIS A 71 -7.28 -22.06 13.14
C HIS A 71 -8.14 -22.77 12.10
N THR A 72 -8.88 -21.98 11.32
CA THR A 72 -9.36 -22.46 10.04
C THR A 72 -8.11 -23.02 9.38
N THR A 73 -7.99 -24.34 9.30
CA THR A 73 -7.00 -24.96 8.41
C THR A 73 -7.18 -24.22 7.10
N PRO A 74 -6.17 -23.50 6.59
CA PRO A 74 -6.36 -22.81 5.34
C PRO A 74 -6.73 -23.90 4.33
N GLY A 75 -7.98 -23.89 3.86
CA GLY A 75 -8.29 -24.44 2.54
C GLY A 75 -7.23 -23.85 1.61
N PRO A 76 -6.69 -24.66 0.67
CA PRO A 76 -5.36 -24.51 0.07
C PRO A 76 -4.97 -23.05 0.04
N ALA A 77 -4.02 -22.70 0.92
CA ALA A 77 -3.67 -21.33 1.26
C ALA A 77 -3.74 -20.47 -0.01
N THR A 78 -4.73 -19.57 -0.07
CA THR A 78 -4.62 -18.49 -1.04
C THR A 78 -3.32 -17.79 -0.65
N PRO A 79 -2.29 -17.77 -1.53
CA PRO A 79 -0.98 -17.27 -1.16
C PRO A 79 -1.18 -15.89 -0.53
N GLN A 80 -0.83 -15.77 0.77
CA GLN A 80 -0.81 -14.48 1.42
C GLN A 80 0.14 -13.63 0.58
N PRO A 81 -0.32 -12.50 0.05
CA PRO A 81 0.50 -11.80 -0.91
C PRO A 81 1.68 -11.19 -0.16
N THR A 82 2.88 -11.33 -0.73
CA THR A 82 4.14 -10.98 -0.08
C THR A 82 4.08 -9.52 0.38
N PRO A 83 4.57 -9.18 1.59
CA PRO A 83 4.69 -7.77 1.97
C PRO A 83 5.53 -7.03 0.91
N PRO A 84 5.15 -5.80 0.53
CA PRO A 84 5.83 -5.05 -0.52
C PRO A 84 7.31 -4.87 -0.19
N ASP A 85 8.18 -5.16 -1.16
CA ASP A 85 9.63 -5.09 -1.01
C ASP A 85 10.06 -3.65 -0.64
N PRO A 86 10.76 -3.42 0.49
CA PRO A 86 11.19 -2.09 0.90
C PRO A 86 12.14 -1.43 -0.11
N SER A 87 12.90 -2.21 -0.89
CA SER A 87 13.80 -1.71 -1.93
C SER A 87 13.05 -1.00 -3.06
N LEU A 88 11.82 -1.43 -3.36
CA LEU A 88 10.99 -0.83 -4.41
C LEU A 88 10.62 0.63 -4.10
N ARG A 89 10.36 0.95 -2.83
CA ARG A 89 10.07 2.34 -2.43
C ARG A 89 11.27 3.26 -2.68
N GLN A 90 12.47 2.74 -2.43
CA GLN A 90 13.71 3.48 -2.66
C GLN A 90 13.95 3.70 -4.15
N THR A 91 13.85 2.65 -4.97
CA THR A 91 14.03 2.76 -6.44
C THR A 91 13.00 3.70 -7.07
N GLN A 92 11.74 3.65 -6.64
CA GLN A 92 10.70 4.57 -7.11
C GLN A 92 10.95 6.02 -6.67
N ALA A 93 11.44 6.25 -5.45
CA ALA A 93 11.79 7.58 -5.00
C ALA A 93 12.90 8.19 -5.87
N LEU A 94 13.93 7.40 -6.22
CA LEU A 94 14.99 7.83 -7.14
C LEU A 94 14.46 8.08 -8.55
N GLN A 95 13.62 7.20 -9.10
CA GLN A 95 12.99 7.41 -10.40
C GLN A 95 12.19 8.73 -10.47
N ARG A 96 11.45 9.08 -9.42
CA ARG A 96 10.73 10.36 -9.33
C ARG A 96 11.68 11.55 -9.27
N LYS A 97 12.82 11.44 -8.57
CA LYS A 97 13.87 12.47 -8.54
C LYS A 97 14.50 12.65 -9.92
N ILE A 98 14.83 11.55 -10.62
CA ILE A 98 15.37 11.56 -11.99
C ILE A 98 14.36 12.21 -12.95
N GLU A 99 13.07 11.86 -12.88
CA GLU A 99 12.04 12.51 -13.71
C GLU A 99 11.97 14.01 -13.43
N LYS A 100 12.07 14.44 -12.17
CA LYS A 100 12.09 15.85 -11.79
C LYS A 100 13.29 16.58 -12.38
N GLN A 101 14.49 16.00 -12.31
CA GLN A 101 15.69 16.63 -12.87
C GLN A 101 15.68 16.70 -14.39
N ASN A 102 15.19 15.65 -15.06
CA ASN A 102 14.96 15.69 -16.49
C ASN A 102 14.01 16.83 -16.90
N ARG A 103 12.94 17.10 -16.14
CA ARG A 103 12.05 18.25 -16.41
C ARG A 103 12.78 19.58 -16.26
N THR A 104 13.64 19.73 -15.26
CA THR A 104 14.44 20.94 -15.04
C THR A 104 15.43 21.16 -16.19
N ILE A 105 16.20 20.12 -16.55
CA ILE A 105 17.15 20.13 -17.67
C ILE A 105 16.45 20.50 -18.98
N ASN A 106 15.31 19.86 -19.28
CA ASN A 106 14.53 20.17 -20.48
C ASN A 106 14.00 21.61 -20.48
N ARG A 107 13.63 22.15 -19.33
CA ARG A 107 13.24 23.57 -19.20
C ARG A 107 14.42 24.49 -19.48
N LEU A 108 15.59 24.23 -18.90
CA LEU A 108 16.81 25.02 -19.11
C LEU A 108 17.25 24.98 -20.58
N ASN A 109 17.29 23.78 -21.17
CA ASN A 109 17.56 23.59 -22.60
C ASN A 109 16.55 24.34 -23.46
N ARG A 110 15.26 24.29 -23.13
CA ARG A 110 14.24 25.07 -23.83
C ARG A 110 14.53 26.56 -23.70
N THR A 111 14.90 27.08 -22.52
CA THR A 111 15.23 28.51 -22.39
C THR A 111 16.48 28.93 -23.15
N LEU A 112 17.50 28.07 -23.24
CA LEU A 112 18.74 28.33 -23.98
C LEU A 112 18.53 28.28 -25.50
N ASN A 113 17.70 27.35 -25.96
CA ASN A 113 17.50 27.06 -27.39
C ASN A 113 16.23 27.69 -27.97
N SER A 114 15.29 28.16 -27.14
CA SER A 114 14.08 28.84 -27.62
C SER A 114 14.41 30.27 -28.01
N SER A 115 14.41 30.51 -29.31
CA SER A 115 14.22 31.84 -29.85
C SER A 115 12.75 32.24 -29.69
N HIS A 116 12.42 33.00 -28.66
CA HIS A 116 11.09 33.61 -28.56
C HIS A 116 10.96 34.73 -29.59
N THR A 117 9.86 34.71 -30.36
CA THR A 117 9.49 35.79 -31.26
C THR A 117 8.82 36.88 -30.44
N VAL A 118 9.49 38.00 -30.22
CA VAL A 118 8.80 39.20 -29.72
C VAL A 118 8.06 39.81 -30.90
N ALA A 119 6.75 39.61 -30.96
CA ALA A 119 5.91 40.21 -31.99
C ALA A 119 5.77 41.71 -31.71
N ASN A 120 6.70 42.51 -32.24
CA ASN A 120 6.45 43.92 -32.50
C ASN A 120 5.94 44.04 -33.94
N HIS A 121 5.08 45.02 -34.23
CA HIS A 121 4.31 45.20 -35.47
C HIS A 121 5.12 45.26 -36.78
N THR A 122 6.44 45.03 -36.75
CA THR A 122 7.33 45.11 -37.92
C THR A 122 8.49 44.11 -37.90
N MET A 123 8.75 43.36 -36.82
CA MET A 123 9.87 42.40 -36.81
C MET A 123 9.72 41.28 -35.78
N SER A 124 9.98 40.06 -36.24
CA SER A 124 10.20 38.87 -35.42
C SER A 124 11.65 38.83 -34.94
N ILE A 125 11.92 39.29 -33.71
CA ILE A 125 13.27 39.17 -33.13
C ILE A 125 13.38 37.81 -32.44
N HIS A 126 14.35 36.99 -32.86
CA HIS A 126 14.74 35.77 -32.17
C HIS A 126 15.73 36.11 -31.05
N THR A 127 15.25 36.24 -29.81
CA THR A 127 16.13 36.53 -28.67
C THR A 127 16.54 35.22 -27.99
N THR A 128 17.69 34.66 -28.35
CA THR A 128 18.37 33.70 -27.46
C THR A 128 18.93 34.46 -26.26
N PRO A 129 18.98 33.86 -25.05
CA PRO A 129 19.67 34.47 -23.93
C PRO A 129 21.14 34.68 -24.31
N THR A 130 21.67 35.88 -24.12
CA THR A 130 23.08 36.24 -24.35
C THR A 130 23.73 36.76 -23.06
N GLY A 131 25.07 36.79 -23.02
CA GLY A 131 25.84 37.31 -21.89
C GLY A 131 25.63 36.53 -20.58
N GLN A 132 25.55 37.24 -19.45
CA GLN A 132 25.48 36.64 -18.10
C GLN A 132 24.27 35.72 -17.89
N ARG A 133 23.14 36.01 -18.54
CA ARG A 133 21.93 35.18 -18.39
C ARG A 133 22.12 33.79 -19.01
N ARG A 134 22.84 33.71 -20.13
CA ARG A 134 23.18 32.45 -20.78
C ARG A 134 24.19 31.67 -19.94
N ALA A 135 25.25 32.32 -19.50
CA ALA A 135 26.29 31.71 -18.66
C ALA A 135 25.71 31.07 -17.39
N ARG A 136 24.80 31.77 -16.68
CA ARG A 136 24.10 31.21 -15.50
C ARG A 136 23.22 30.02 -15.85
N ALA A 137 22.52 30.05 -16.99
CA ALA A 137 21.67 28.94 -17.41
C ALA A 137 22.49 27.70 -17.83
N GLU A 138 23.66 27.91 -18.45
CA GLU A 138 24.62 26.85 -18.79
C GLU A 138 25.25 26.25 -17.52
N GLU A 139 25.64 27.08 -16.54
CA GLU A 139 26.15 26.63 -15.24
C GLU A 139 25.10 25.79 -14.48
N LEU A 140 23.85 26.27 -14.41
CA LEU A 140 22.76 25.52 -13.80
C LEU A 140 22.47 24.22 -14.56
N LEU A 141 22.51 24.23 -15.90
CA LEU A 141 22.35 23.03 -16.70
C LEU A 141 23.43 21.99 -16.39
N ALA A 142 24.68 22.43 -16.30
CA ALA A 142 25.82 21.57 -15.96
C ALA A 142 25.63 20.95 -14.56
N ALA A 143 25.28 21.77 -13.56
CA ALA A 143 25.03 21.30 -12.20
C ALA A 143 23.87 20.27 -12.13
N GLU A 144 22.76 20.54 -12.81
CA GLU A 144 21.61 19.62 -12.82
C GLU A 144 21.92 18.32 -13.61
N SER A 145 22.71 18.40 -14.67
CA SER A 145 23.16 17.20 -15.40
C SER A 145 24.09 16.32 -14.56
N ALA A 146 25.01 16.92 -13.79
CA ALA A 146 25.89 16.15 -12.89
C ALA A 146 25.08 15.43 -11.80
N ARG A 147 24.09 16.11 -11.22
CA ARG A 147 23.18 15.51 -10.24
C ARG A 147 22.30 14.40 -10.83
N LEU A 148 21.93 14.50 -12.11
CA LEU A 148 21.21 13.43 -12.79
C LEU A 148 22.08 12.17 -12.90
N VAL A 149 23.36 12.32 -13.26
CA VAL A 149 24.31 11.19 -13.34
C VAL A 149 24.44 10.51 -11.98
N GLU A 150 24.64 11.28 -10.90
CA GLU A 150 24.71 10.75 -9.53
C GLU A 150 23.46 9.94 -9.15
N LEU A 151 22.27 10.46 -9.44
CA LEU A 151 21.01 9.75 -9.14
C LEU A 151 20.83 8.47 -9.98
N GLU A 152 21.31 8.46 -11.22
CA GLU A 152 21.28 7.28 -12.08
C GLU A 152 22.28 6.22 -11.63
N GLU A 153 23.45 6.62 -11.12
CA GLU A 153 24.42 5.73 -10.50
C GLU A 153 23.88 5.10 -9.22
N GLU A 154 23.28 5.90 -8.32
CA GLU A 154 22.63 5.39 -7.09
C GLU A 154 21.53 4.38 -7.43
N LEU A 155 20.72 4.65 -8.45
CA LEU A 155 19.69 3.71 -8.91
C LEU A 155 20.31 2.42 -9.47
N ARG A 156 21.43 2.53 -10.21
CA ARG A 156 22.15 1.36 -10.75
C ARG A 156 22.73 0.52 -9.62
N GLU A 157 23.35 1.13 -8.62
CA GLU A 157 23.87 0.41 -7.45
C GLU A 157 22.77 -0.35 -6.71
N LEU A 158 21.60 0.26 -6.55
CA LEU A 158 20.45 -0.44 -5.96
C LEU A 158 20.01 -1.63 -6.81
N ILE A 159 19.94 -1.47 -8.14
CA ILE A 159 19.59 -2.57 -9.06
C ILE A 159 20.62 -3.69 -8.97
N ASP A 160 21.91 -3.37 -8.97
CA ASP A 160 23.01 -4.33 -8.87
C ASP A 160 23.01 -5.05 -7.50
N ALA A 161 22.56 -4.35 -6.44
CA ALA A 161 22.30 -4.93 -5.13
C ALA A 161 21.02 -5.79 -5.07
N GLY A 162 20.26 -5.89 -6.17
CA GLY A 162 19.06 -6.72 -6.29
C GLY A 162 17.74 -6.00 -5.99
N ALA A 163 17.73 -4.67 -5.95
CA ALA A 163 16.50 -3.92 -5.70
C ALA A 163 15.47 -4.12 -6.81
N VAL A 164 14.21 -4.27 -6.42
CA VAL A 164 13.11 -4.45 -7.37
C VAL A 164 12.83 -3.12 -8.09
N VAL A 165 12.80 -3.17 -9.42
CA VAL A 165 12.42 -2.05 -10.27
C VAL A 165 11.14 -2.37 -11.02
N VAL A 166 10.09 -1.62 -10.68
CA VAL A 166 8.79 -1.72 -11.35
C VAL A 166 8.71 -0.69 -12.48
N SER A 167 8.52 -1.18 -13.69
CA SER A 167 8.35 -0.35 -14.89
C SER A 167 7.36 -0.99 -15.86
N ALA A 168 6.85 -0.23 -16.82
CA ALA A 168 5.93 -0.76 -17.85
C ALA A 168 6.53 -1.90 -18.68
N ALA A 169 7.86 -2.02 -18.73
CA ALA A 169 8.55 -3.10 -19.43
C ALA A 169 8.59 -4.41 -18.64
N ASN A 170 8.49 -4.33 -17.31
CA ASN A 170 8.61 -5.46 -16.41
C ASN A 170 7.24 -5.99 -15.94
N ILE A 171 6.16 -5.25 -16.20
CA ILE A 171 4.80 -5.64 -15.84
C ILE A 171 4.07 -6.14 -17.08
N SER A 172 3.46 -7.31 -16.97
CA SER A 172 2.59 -7.91 -17.96
C SER A 172 1.13 -7.96 -17.48
N PRO A 173 0.14 -7.95 -18.39
CA PRO A 173 -1.23 -8.30 -18.03
C PRO A 173 -1.29 -9.71 -17.42
N GLY A 174 -2.03 -9.85 -16.32
CA GLY A 174 -2.09 -11.08 -15.51
C GLY A 174 -1.24 -11.04 -14.24
N ASP A 175 -0.22 -10.18 -14.21
CA ASP A 175 0.64 -9.99 -13.03
C ASP A 175 -0.14 -9.41 -11.84
N ARG A 176 0.40 -9.56 -10.64
CA ARG A 176 -0.15 -8.93 -9.43
C ARG A 176 0.65 -7.67 -9.11
N ALA A 177 -0.06 -6.57 -8.85
CA ALA A 177 0.54 -5.32 -8.41
C ALA A 177 -0.06 -4.89 -7.08
N SER A 178 0.79 -4.42 -6.17
CA SER A 178 0.38 -3.91 -4.86
C SER A 178 0.16 -2.41 -4.93
N VAL A 179 -0.95 -1.94 -4.35
CA VAL A 179 -1.28 -0.51 -4.22
C VAL A 179 -1.90 -0.28 -2.85
N LEU A 180 -1.32 0.64 -2.07
CA LEU A 180 -1.74 0.97 -0.72
C LEU A 180 -1.86 -0.28 0.18
N GLY A 181 -0.94 -1.22 0.00
CA GLY A 181 -0.90 -2.49 0.74
C GLY A 181 -1.94 -3.52 0.32
N ARG A 182 -2.66 -3.32 -0.79
CA ARG A 182 -3.59 -4.31 -1.36
C ARG A 182 -3.11 -4.78 -2.72
N TRP A 183 -3.18 -6.08 -2.95
CA TRP A 183 -2.76 -6.69 -4.21
C TRP A 183 -3.93 -6.84 -5.17
N TYR A 184 -3.69 -6.48 -6.43
CA TYR A 184 -4.66 -6.53 -7.51
C TYR A 184 -4.06 -7.17 -8.74
N VAL A 185 -4.89 -7.85 -9.54
CA VAL A 185 -4.47 -8.40 -10.83
C VAL A 185 -4.44 -7.27 -11.87
N VAL A 186 -3.38 -7.22 -12.66
CA VAL A 186 -3.20 -6.26 -13.74
C VAL A 186 -4.00 -6.74 -14.95
N GLU A 187 -5.00 -5.97 -15.38
CA GLU A 187 -5.77 -6.28 -16.60
C GLU A 187 -5.10 -5.70 -17.85
N GLN A 188 -4.50 -4.51 -17.72
CA GLN A 188 -3.92 -3.80 -18.84
C GLN A 188 -2.73 -2.97 -18.38
N VAL A 189 -1.65 -3.02 -19.15
CA VAL A 189 -0.46 -2.20 -18.96
C VAL A 189 -0.41 -1.14 -20.05
N ASN A 190 -0.32 0.13 -19.65
CA ASN A 190 -0.01 1.23 -20.55
C ASN A 190 1.36 1.81 -20.19
N ARG A 191 1.91 2.66 -21.06
CA ARG A 191 3.26 3.22 -20.90
C ARG A 191 3.53 3.90 -19.54
N ARG A 192 2.53 4.54 -18.91
CA ARG A 192 2.67 5.25 -17.62
C ARG A 192 1.72 4.72 -16.53
N THR A 193 0.72 3.93 -16.90
CA THR A 193 -0.39 3.56 -16.00
C THR A 193 -0.76 2.10 -16.18
N VAL A 194 -1.09 1.43 -15.09
CA VAL A 194 -1.69 0.09 -15.08
C VAL A 194 -3.16 0.18 -14.71
N THR A 195 -3.96 -0.66 -15.35
CA THR A 195 -5.36 -0.89 -15.00
C THR A 195 -5.44 -2.16 -14.18
N LEU A 196 -5.96 -2.05 -12.96
CA LEU A 196 -6.07 -3.11 -11.98
C LEU A 196 -7.53 -3.58 -11.89
N ALA A 197 -7.72 -4.90 -11.87
CA ALA A 197 -9.00 -5.54 -11.57
C ALA A 197 -9.33 -5.35 -10.08
N VAL A 198 -10.43 -4.68 -9.77
CA VAL A 198 -10.95 -4.55 -8.40
C VAL A 198 -12.18 -5.44 -8.26
N SER A 199 -12.36 -6.03 -7.07
CA SER A 199 -13.55 -6.82 -6.74
C SER A 199 -14.85 -6.09 -7.09
N GLY A 200 -15.79 -6.78 -7.74
CA GLY A 200 -17.07 -6.20 -8.15
C GLY A 200 -17.06 -5.52 -9.54
N GLY A 201 -16.11 -5.87 -10.41
CA GLY A 201 -16.10 -5.44 -11.82
C GLY A 201 -15.69 -3.98 -12.05
N ARG A 202 -15.19 -3.30 -11.00
CA ARG A 202 -14.62 -1.96 -11.13
C ARG A 202 -13.17 -2.05 -11.56
N ARG A 203 -12.73 -1.11 -12.39
CA ARG A 203 -11.35 -0.98 -12.83
C ARG A 203 -10.71 0.21 -12.14
N ASN A 204 -9.53 0.02 -11.56
CA ASN A 204 -8.76 1.10 -10.96
C ASN A 204 -7.52 1.40 -11.80
N LYS A 205 -7.34 2.66 -12.18
CA LYS A 205 -6.20 3.09 -13.00
C LYS A 205 -5.17 3.75 -12.09
N VAL A 206 -3.98 3.17 -12.02
CA VAL A 206 -2.90 3.62 -11.12
C VAL A 206 -1.66 3.93 -11.94
N GLU A 207 -0.95 5.01 -11.61
CA GLU A 207 0.35 5.28 -12.21
C GLU A 207 1.37 4.25 -11.72
N ILE A 208 2.22 3.76 -12.62
CA ILE A 208 3.22 2.73 -12.30
C ILE A 208 4.14 3.18 -11.15
N SER A 209 4.44 4.47 -11.10
CA SER A 209 5.24 5.09 -10.04
C SER A 209 4.58 5.08 -8.65
N HIS A 210 3.28 4.75 -8.54
CA HIS A 210 2.54 4.65 -7.29
C HIS A 210 2.33 3.19 -6.83
N LEU A 211 2.88 2.21 -7.54
CA LEU A 211 2.77 0.81 -7.13
C LEU A 211 3.68 0.53 -5.95
N ASP A 212 3.22 -0.18 -4.95
CA ASP A 212 4.04 -0.57 -3.80
C ASP A 212 4.75 -1.91 -4.00
N GLY A 213 4.41 -2.66 -5.05
CA GLY A 213 4.89 -4.03 -5.29
C GLY A 213 4.46 -4.56 -6.66
N HIS A 214 5.21 -5.53 -7.17
CA HIS A 214 4.88 -6.29 -8.38
C HIS A 214 5.35 -7.73 -8.20
N GLU A 215 4.48 -8.66 -8.57
CA GLU A 215 4.75 -10.09 -8.65
C GLU A 215 4.30 -10.58 -10.03
N PRO A 216 5.17 -11.30 -10.78
CA PRO A 216 4.78 -11.91 -12.03
C PRO A 216 3.70 -12.97 -11.78
N GLN A 217 2.81 -13.16 -12.74
CA GLN A 217 1.86 -14.27 -12.68
C GLN A 217 2.64 -15.59 -12.67
N GLU A 218 2.51 -16.40 -11.60
CA GLU A 218 2.97 -17.78 -11.61
C GLU A 218 2.23 -18.52 -12.75
N ALA A 219 3.01 -19.05 -13.70
CA ALA A 219 2.53 -19.74 -14.90
C ALA A 219 2.03 -21.15 -14.59
#